data_AF-A0AAD8CJD1-F1
#
_entry.id   AF-A0AAD8CJD1-F1
#
_cell.length_a   1.000
_cell.length_b   1.000
_cell.length_c   1.000
_cell.angle_alpha   90.00
_cell.angle_beta   90.00
_cell.angle_gamma   90.00
#
_symmetry.space_group_name_H-M   'P 1'
#
loop_
_entity.id
_entity.type
_entity.pdbx_description
1 polymer ?
#
loop_
_entity_poly.entity_id
_entity_poly.type
_entity_poly.pdbx_seq_one_letter_code
_entity_poly.pdbx_strand_id
1 'polypeptide(L)'
;MSVWVTDKKTAVDLRGVSVTVLSEVRTLTGPLKQYFYETRCRGEPVPLSRAGCRGVDRRQWVSECKVKQSFVRALTLNERNLTGWRWVRIDTACVCVLLARTGTGTGTGTV
;
A
#
# COMPACT_ATOMS: atom_id res chain seq x y z
N MET A 1 10.31 -0.11 4.67
CA MET A 1 11.25 0.90 4.17
C MET A 1 10.44 2.14 3.84
N SER A 2 10.90 3.31 4.24
CA SER A 2 10.17 4.57 4.09
C SER A 2 11.02 5.56 3.32
N VAL A 3 10.43 6.33 2.41
CA VAL A 3 11.14 7.23 1.49
C VAL A 3 10.26 8.41 1.07
N TRP A 4 10.89 9.56 0.86
CA TRP A 4 10.26 10.70 0.19
C TRP A 4 10.22 10.44 -1.33
N VAL A 5 9.02 10.29 -1.86
CA VAL A 5 8.75 10.12 -3.30
C VAL A 5 8.53 11.49 -3.92
N THR A 6 9.48 11.90 -4.76
CA THR A 6 9.51 13.25 -5.36
C THR A 6 8.99 13.30 -6.80
N ASP A 7 8.76 12.15 -7.41
CA ASP A 7 8.46 11.97 -8.84
C ASP A 7 7.15 11.21 -9.09
N LYS A 8 6.23 11.24 -8.12
CA LYS A 8 4.92 10.57 -8.25
C LYS A 8 4.08 11.23 -9.34
N LYS A 9 3.84 10.52 -10.45
CA LYS A 9 3.06 11.01 -11.60
C LYS A 9 1.59 10.62 -11.58
N THR A 10 1.26 9.49 -10.96
CA THR A 10 -0.10 8.94 -10.95
C THR A 10 -0.45 8.43 -9.55
N ALA A 11 -1.74 8.47 -9.24
CA ALA A 11 -2.31 7.87 -8.04
C ALA A 11 -3.75 7.43 -8.30
N VAL A 12 -4.32 6.66 -7.38
CA VAL A 12 -5.71 6.20 -7.45
C VAL A 12 -6.54 6.99 -6.44
N ASP A 13 -7.63 7.60 -6.90
CA ASP A 13 -8.52 8.39 -6.02
C ASP A 13 -9.46 7.50 -5.17
N LEU A 14 -10.28 8.14 -4.33
CA LEU A 14 -11.30 7.46 -3.51
C LEU A 14 -12.30 6.63 -4.33
N ARG A 15 -12.58 7.03 -5.58
CA ARG A 15 -13.51 6.34 -6.49
C ARG A 15 -12.84 5.18 -7.23
N GLY A 16 -11.55 4.95 -6.99
CA GLY A 16 -10.78 3.91 -7.69
C GLY A 16 -10.30 4.35 -9.07
N VAL A 17 -10.42 5.64 -9.41
CA VAL A 17 -10.03 6.16 -10.72
C VAL A 17 -8.57 6.61 -10.70
N SER A 18 -7.83 6.28 -11.76
CA SER A 18 -6.47 6.77 -11.95
C SER A 18 -6.47 8.26 -12.23
N VAL A 19 -5.65 9.02 -11.51
CA VAL A 19 -5.51 10.47 -11.64
C VAL A 19 -4.04 10.85 -11.75
N THR A 20 -3.75 11.90 -12.51
CA THR A 20 -2.40 12.43 -12.66
C THR A 20 -2.09 13.35 -11.48
N VAL A 21 -0.97 13.11 -10.81
CA VAL A 21 -0.50 13.93 -9.68
C VAL A 21 0.32 15.10 -10.24
N LEU A 22 -0.01 16.32 -9.83
CA LEU A 22 0.75 17.50 -10.21
C LEU A 22 2.01 17.60 -9.34
N SER A 23 3.16 17.83 -9.98
CA SER A 23 4.46 17.97 -9.31
C SER A 23 4.56 19.24 -8.47
N GLU A 24 3.77 20.26 -8.81
CA GLU A 24 3.80 21.57 -8.15
C GLU A 24 2.39 22.09 -7.85
N VAL A 25 2.26 22.77 -6.71
CA VAL A 25 1.08 23.50 -6.27
C VAL A 25 1.37 24.99 -6.44
N ARG A 26 0.57 25.70 -7.23
CA ARG A 26 0.67 27.16 -7.36
C ARG A 26 0.10 27.81 -6.10
N THR A 27 0.92 28.60 -5.40
CA THR A 27 0.52 29.37 -4.21
C THR A 27 0.77 30.86 -4.44
N LEU A 28 0.26 31.71 -3.53
CA LEU A 28 0.49 33.17 -3.58
C LEU A 28 1.98 33.53 -3.52
N THR A 29 2.80 32.69 -2.87
CA THR A 29 4.24 32.90 -2.67
C THR A 29 5.09 32.18 -3.72
N GLY A 30 4.48 31.55 -4.72
CA GLY A 30 5.19 30.81 -5.78
C GLY A 30 4.82 29.31 -5.85
N PRO A 31 5.44 28.56 -6.77
CA PRO A 31 5.20 27.13 -6.90
C PRO A 31 5.85 26.34 -5.73
N LEU A 32 5.07 25.46 -5.11
CA LEU A 32 5.53 24.54 -4.08
C LEU A 32 5.54 23.11 -4.63
N LYS A 33 6.66 22.39 -4.46
CA LYS A 33 6.75 20.99 -4.90
C LYS A 33 5.90 20.07 -4.02
N GLN A 34 5.22 19.12 -4.65
CA GLN A 34 4.38 18.12 -4.00
C GLN A 34 5.10 16.79 -3.91
N TYR A 35 5.32 16.31 -2.68
CA TYR A 35 5.99 15.04 -2.40
C TYR A 35 5.15 14.18 -1.48
N PHE A 36 5.45 12.88 -1.48
CA PHE A 36 4.77 11.91 -0.64
C PHE A 36 5.77 11.16 0.22
N TYR A 37 5.42 10.91 1.47
CA TYR A 37 6.19 10.01 2.32
C TYR A 37 5.58 8.61 2.22
N GLU A 38 6.17 7.74 1.39
CA GLU A 38 5.68 6.38 1.18
C GLU A 38 6.46 5.36 2.01
N THR A 39 5.74 4.36 2.53
CA THR A 39 6.34 3.23 3.27
C THR A 39 5.88 1.91 2.69
N ARG A 40 6.84 1.06 2.29
CA ARG A 40 6.61 -0.29 1.75
C ARG A 40 7.23 -1.37 2.62
N CYS A 41 6.84 -2.63 2.38
CA CYS A 41 7.49 -3.78 2.98
C CYS A 41 8.96 -3.89 2.55
N ARG A 42 9.81 -4.46 3.41
CA ARG A 42 11.20 -4.77 3.04
C ARG A 42 11.15 -5.94 2.05
N GLY A 43 11.67 -5.74 0.84
CA GLY A 43 11.73 -6.76 -0.22
C GLY A 43 13.02 -7.55 -0.20
N GLU A 44 13.45 -8.04 0.96
CA GLU A 44 14.62 -8.93 0.99
C GLU A 44 14.23 -10.34 0.55
N PRO A 45 15.12 -11.09 -0.13
CA PRO A 45 14.93 -12.52 -0.36
C PRO A 45 14.99 -13.23 1.00
N VAL A 46 13.84 -13.36 1.64
CA VAL A 46 13.71 -14.08 2.90
C VAL A 46 13.81 -15.57 2.57
N PRO A 47 14.74 -16.32 3.20
CA PRO A 47 14.79 -17.78 3.06
C PRO A 47 13.40 -18.37 3.31
N LEU A 48 13.00 -19.43 2.61
CA LEU A 48 11.69 -20.09 2.81
C LEU A 48 11.45 -20.46 4.30
N SER A 49 12.52 -20.77 5.05
CA SER A 49 12.49 -21.03 6.49
C SER A 49 12.16 -19.80 7.35
N ARG A 50 12.24 -18.58 6.80
CA ARG A 50 11.85 -17.30 7.41
C ARG A 50 10.63 -16.67 6.71
N ALA A 51 10.01 -17.38 5.76
CA ALA A 51 8.80 -16.91 5.09
C ALA A 51 7.69 -16.61 6.10
N GLY A 52 6.91 -15.57 5.79
CA GLY A 52 5.86 -15.03 6.65
C GLY A 52 6.33 -13.97 7.64
N CYS A 53 5.41 -13.50 8.46
CA CYS A 53 5.69 -12.45 9.42
C CYS A 53 6.45 -12.99 10.63
N ARG A 54 7.34 -12.16 11.20
CA ARG A 54 8.09 -12.51 12.41
C ARG A 54 7.12 -12.69 13.59
N GLY A 55 7.27 -13.79 14.33
CA GLY A 55 6.52 -14.06 15.57
C GLY A 55 5.17 -14.77 15.37
N VAL A 56 4.79 -15.11 14.14
CA VAL A 56 3.56 -15.86 13.87
C VAL A 56 3.77 -17.36 14.09
N ASP A 57 2.83 -18.01 14.78
CA ASP A 57 2.79 -19.47 14.89
C ASP A 57 2.44 -20.12 13.53
N ARG A 58 3.45 -20.70 12.89
CA ARG A 58 3.31 -21.34 11.58
C ARG A 58 2.54 -22.66 11.61
N ARG A 59 2.34 -23.26 12.78
CA ARG A 59 1.55 -24.49 12.91
C ARG A 59 0.07 -24.22 12.67
N GLN A 60 -0.38 -23.04 13.05
CA GLN A 60 -1.77 -22.61 12.98
C GLN A 60 -2.04 -21.60 11.87
N TRP A 61 -1.03 -20.85 11.43
CA TRP A 61 -1.23 -19.71 10.53
C TRP A 61 -0.27 -19.71 9.33
N VAL A 62 -0.80 -19.37 8.16
CA VAL A 62 -0.03 -18.89 7.01
C VAL A 62 -0.04 -17.36 7.10
N SER A 63 1.13 -16.73 7.00
CA SER A 63 1.24 -15.27 7.13
C SER A 63 2.02 -14.63 6.00
N GLU A 64 1.69 -13.37 5.71
CA GLU A 64 2.36 -12.60 4.66
C GLU A 64 2.48 -11.12 5.06
N CYS A 65 3.60 -10.49 4.72
CA CYS A 65 3.78 -9.05 4.86
C CYS A 65 3.18 -8.34 3.64
N LYS A 66 2.12 -7.55 3.83
CA LYS A 66 1.47 -6.77 2.77
C LYS A 66 1.65 -5.28 3.01
N VAL A 67 1.74 -4.52 1.93
CA VAL A 67 1.73 -3.05 1.99
C VAL A 67 0.31 -2.58 2.31
N LYS A 68 0.19 -1.71 3.33
CA LYS A 68 -1.07 -1.04 3.67
C LYS A 68 -1.09 0.35 3.06
N GLN A 69 -2.17 0.66 2.38
CA GLN A 69 -2.41 1.98 1.82
C GLN A 69 -3.28 2.84 2.74
N SER A 70 -3.10 4.15 2.65
CA SER A 70 -3.97 5.15 3.28
C SER A 70 -4.25 6.29 2.29
N PHE A 71 -5.24 7.11 2.61
CA PHE A 71 -5.61 8.26 1.80
C PHE A 71 -4.95 9.54 2.30
N VAL A 72 -4.39 10.31 1.37
CA VAL A 72 -3.84 11.65 1.62
C VAL A 72 -4.39 12.65 0.61
N ARG A 73 -4.38 13.93 0.96
CA ARG A 73 -4.75 15.00 0.04
C ARG A 73 -3.61 15.27 -0.95
N ALA A 74 -3.95 15.27 -2.24
CA ALA A 74 -3.04 15.60 -3.34
C ALA A 74 -3.73 16.52 -4.34
N LEU A 75 -2.97 17.41 -4.96
CA LEU A 75 -3.45 18.19 -6.11
C LEU A 75 -3.29 17.35 -7.37
N THR A 76 -4.40 17.03 -8.02
CA THR A 76 -4.43 16.11 -9.17
C THR A 76 -5.22 16.66 -10.35
N LEU A 77 -4.90 16.13 -11.52
CA LEU A 77 -5.64 16.30 -12.76
C LEU A 77 -6.43 15.02 -13.04
N ASN A 78 -7.72 15.15 -13.35
CA ASN A 78 -8.55 14.00 -13.76
C ASN A 78 -8.56 13.84 -15.29
N GLU A 79 -9.28 12.83 -15.79
CA GLU A 79 -9.45 12.56 -17.23
C GLU A 79 -10.05 13.71 -18.04
N ARG A 80 -10.78 14.63 -17.38
CA ARG A 80 -11.36 15.82 -18.01
C ARG A 80 -10.43 17.05 -17.91
N ASN A 81 -9.16 16.85 -17.55
CA ASN A 81 -8.19 17.92 -17.30
C ASN A 81 -8.62 18.94 -16.24
N LEU A 82 -9.46 18.52 -15.28
CA LEU A 82 -9.88 19.35 -14.16
C LEU A 82 -8.93 19.15 -12.97
N THR A 83 -8.17 20.20 -12.70
CA THR A 83 -7.31 20.31 -11.52
C THR A 83 -8.16 20.43 -10.27
N GLY A 84 -7.82 19.68 -9.23
CA GLY A 84 -8.49 19.79 -7.95
C GLY A 84 -7.83 18.95 -6.88
N TRP A 85 -8.09 19.31 -5.63
CA TRP A 85 -7.70 18.49 -4.49
C TRP A 85 -8.53 17.23 -4.46
N ARG A 86 -7.88 16.07 -4.41
CA ARG A 86 -8.52 14.76 -4.25
C ARG A 86 -7.81 13.95 -3.18
N TRP A 87 -8.53 13.00 -2.62
CA TRP A 87 -7.96 11.99 -1.76
C TRP A 87 -7.40 10.87 -2.63
N VAL A 88 -6.11 10.60 -2.49
CA VAL A 88 -5.40 9.57 -3.26
C VAL A 88 -4.77 8.55 -2.34
N ARG A 89 -4.66 7.31 -2.81
CA ARG A 89 -4.01 6.22 -2.07
C ARG A 89 -2.50 6.28 -2.24
N ILE A 90 -1.79 6.19 -1.12
CA ILE A 90 -0.34 6.00 -1.07
C ILE A 90 0.01 4.85 -0.12
N ASP A 91 1.18 4.25 -0.31
CA ASP A 91 1.71 3.20 0.55
C ASP A 91 2.18 3.81 1.87
N THR A 92 1.69 3.34 3.02
CA THR A 92 1.92 3.99 4.33
C THR A 92 2.48 3.08 5.41
N ALA A 93 2.36 1.76 5.26
CA ALA A 93 2.90 0.80 6.22
C ALA A 93 3.12 -0.58 5.59
N CYS A 94 3.84 -1.43 6.30
CA CYS A 94 3.90 -2.86 6.04
C CYS A 94 3.23 -3.58 7.21
N VAL A 95 2.20 -4.38 6.93
CA VAL A 95 1.40 -5.09 7.92
C VAL A 95 1.46 -6.59 7.70
N CYS A 96 1.20 -7.36 8.75
CA CYS A 96 1.07 -8.80 8.66
C CYS A 96 -0.38 -9.21 8.42
N VAL A 97 -0.63 -10.01 7.39
CA VAL A 97 -1.92 -10.68 7.16
C VAL A 97 -1.80 -12.14 7.53
N LEU A 98 -2.87 -12.70 8.11
CA LEU A 98 -2.92 -14.08 8.61
C LEU A 98 -4.06 -14.84 7.93
N LEU A 99 -3.80 -16.10 7.60
CA LEU A 99 -4.77 -17.07 7.14
C LEU A 99 -4.67 -18.31 8.04
N ALA A 100 -5.78 -18.71 8.62
CA ALA A 100 -5.82 -19.92 9.45
C ALA A 100 -5.51 -21.15 8.58
N ARG A 101 -4.67 -22.04 9.09
CA ARG A 101 -4.51 -23.36 8.52
C ARG A 101 -5.76 -24.16 8.92
N THR A 102 -6.66 -24.40 7.97
CA THR A 102 -7.69 -25.42 8.16
C THR A 102 -6.96 -26.73 8.34
N GLY A 103 -7.13 -27.37 9.50
CA GLY A 103 -6.61 -28.71 9.69
C GLY A 103 -7.13 -29.58 8.54
N THR A 104 -6.23 -30.25 7.82
CA THR A 104 -6.58 -31.55 7.27
C THR A 104 -6.92 -32.42 8.48
N GLY A 105 -8.16 -32.33 8.93
CA GLY A 105 -8.76 -33.39 9.69
C GLY A 105 -8.68 -34.60 8.78
N THR A 106 -7.77 -35.51 9.09
CA THR A 106 -7.98 -36.93 8.87
C THR A 106 -9.24 -37.33 9.64
N GLY A 107 -10.40 -36.94 9.10
CA GLY A 107 -11.68 -37.52 9.43
C GLY A 107 -11.80 -38.78 8.60
N THR A 108 -11.44 -39.91 9.20
CA THR A 108 -12.03 -41.20 8.85
C THR A 108 -13.54 -41.07 9.01
N GLY A 109 -14.22 -40.60 7.97
CA GLY A 109 -15.67 -40.64 7.85
C GLY A 109 -16.05 -41.97 7.23
N THR A 110 -16.27 -42.97 8.08
CA THR A 110 -17.16 -44.09 7.75
C THR A 110 -18.60 -43.56 7.82
N VAL A 111 -19.27 -43.56 6.67
CA VAL A 111 -20.72 -43.77 6.54
C VAL A 111 -20.91 -44.84 5.50
#